data_AF-A0A5C4RJS5-F1
#
_entry.id   AF-A0A5C4RJS5-F1
#
_cell.length_a   1.000
_cell.length_b   1.000
_cell.length_c   1.000
_cell.angle_alpha   90.00
_cell.angle_beta   90.00
_cell.angle_gamma   90.00
#
_symmetry.space_group_name_H-M   'P 1'
#
loop_
_entity.id
_entity.type
_entity.pdbx_description
1 polymer ?
#
loop_
_entity_poly.entity_id
_entity_poly.type
_entity_poly.pdbx_seq_one_letter_code
_entity_poly.pdbx_strand_id
1 'polypeptide(L)'
;MMTDKEMTTVDSLKASFKSGVRLMPEAFSHLIDESYKVYETIDGAQGDGPTAGLKRDGQGKLALNTHYSGGLNPEQGALALSLKPEGGLSFDGGGYLKLDADQQVQFADFLSLSRCERMKITQVLGLKRAMITRIVSPFPKKWESFGLSVSLNAAGDCLAVGMINKVCVYTRRKSGEWNTSTPTAVFEYDGDISGYGLNVSLDAMGDCLALGRQGASVYTRTNGVWDVRNPIWFPGTGQYLSENVSLSAAGDCLVVVVANGYLSTIHLFTRTNGIWDTKNPIKFPNLSDSSEFGRVARLSAGGNCLAVFGERGMIYVYTRTNGIWDRENPIQLKAPKGSSSRFGTVFSLNAEGDRLAVGADENSPIINGTVYLYTRTNGIWDSENPIKFSAPASDVTDFGRSLELNDAGDRLAVGAAARVYMYTCLNNKWNIETPTEILDPSGNSDNLNGFGKAVCLNKAGTSLAVGATSESVDSQLQAGAVYVFEDVK
;
A
#
# COMPACT_ATOMS: atom_id res chain seq x y z
N MET A 1 16.76 -5.44 54.91
CA MET A 1 15.98 -6.22 55.91
C MET A 1 14.71 -5.43 56.15
N MET A 2 13.60 -5.84 55.53
CA MET A 2 12.28 -5.22 55.78
C MET A 2 11.84 -5.57 57.20
N THR A 3 11.18 -4.65 57.89
CA THR A 3 10.77 -4.85 59.29
C THR A 3 9.48 -5.69 59.36
N ASP A 4 9.25 -6.41 60.46
CA ASP A 4 8.10 -7.34 60.64
C ASP A 4 6.71 -6.69 60.45
N LYS A 5 6.63 -5.35 60.47
CA LYS A 5 5.41 -4.59 60.21
C LYS A 5 5.11 -4.38 58.71
N GLU A 6 6.11 -4.52 57.83
CA GLU A 6 5.98 -4.41 56.36
C GLU A 6 5.65 -5.75 55.70
N MET A 7 6.15 -6.86 56.27
CA MET A 7 5.78 -8.21 55.82
C MET A 7 4.28 -8.50 56.03
N THR A 8 3.71 -8.00 57.12
CA THR A 8 2.30 -8.22 57.48
C THR A 8 1.31 -7.55 56.53
N THR A 9 1.69 -6.47 55.85
CA THR A 9 0.86 -5.77 54.84
C THR A 9 0.92 -6.42 53.46
N VAL A 10 2.10 -6.88 53.02
CA VAL A 10 2.27 -7.56 51.71
C VAL A 10 1.57 -8.93 51.71
N ASP A 11 1.64 -9.66 52.82
CA ASP A 11 0.95 -10.95 52.95
C ASP A 11 -0.58 -10.79 53.03
N SER A 12 -1.06 -9.70 53.63
CA SER A 12 -2.49 -9.35 53.65
C SER A 12 -3.03 -8.99 52.25
N LEU A 13 -2.22 -8.33 51.40
CA LEU A 13 -2.55 -8.03 50.00
C LEU A 13 -2.55 -9.29 49.13
N LYS A 14 -1.55 -10.17 49.28
CA LYS A 14 -1.52 -11.47 48.60
C LYS A 14 -2.71 -12.37 48.97
N ALA A 15 -3.10 -12.38 50.25
CA ALA A 15 -4.29 -13.11 50.71
C ALA A 15 -5.60 -12.52 50.14
N SER A 16 -5.67 -11.21 49.97
CA SER A 16 -6.82 -10.53 49.37
C SER A 16 -6.96 -10.80 47.87
N PHE A 17 -5.85 -10.85 47.13
CA PHE A 17 -5.86 -11.25 45.71
C PHE A 17 -6.23 -12.72 45.50
N LYS A 18 -5.77 -13.61 46.39
CA LYS A 18 -6.12 -15.05 46.32
C LYS A 18 -7.58 -15.33 46.69
N SER A 19 -8.21 -14.49 47.52
CA SER A 19 -9.61 -14.66 47.92
C SER A 19 -10.62 -14.00 46.97
N GLY A 20 -10.16 -13.28 45.94
CA GLY A 20 -11.03 -12.70 44.90
C GLY A 20 -11.84 -11.48 45.34
N VAL A 21 -11.54 -10.92 46.52
CA VAL A 21 -12.21 -9.72 47.04
C VAL A 21 -11.73 -8.50 46.23
N ARG A 22 -12.67 -7.68 45.73
CA ARG A 22 -12.35 -6.48 44.95
C ARG A 22 -11.86 -5.37 45.89
N LEU A 23 -10.58 -5.05 45.79
CA LEU A 23 -9.92 -4.06 46.65
C LEU A 23 -10.28 -2.62 46.23
N MET A 24 -10.47 -1.74 47.21
CA MET A 24 -10.68 -0.30 47.00
C MET A 24 -9.36 0.39 46.59
N PRO A 25 -9.38 1.43 45.73
CA PRO A 25 -8.17 2.07 45.20
C PRO A 25 -7.14 2.49 46.26
N GLU A 26 -7.60 2.85 47.45
CA GLU A 26 -6.78 3.30 48.57
C GLU A 26 -5.95 2.17 49.20
N ALA A 27 -6.27 0.89 48.94
CA ALA A 27 -5.46 -0.25 49.36
C ALA A 27 -4.20 -0.45 48.51
N PHE A 28 -4.12 0.19 47.34
CA PHE A 28 -2.96 0.14 46.43
C PHE A 28 -1.95 1.25 46.67
N SER A 29 -2.32 2.30 47.40
CA SER A 29 -1.45 3.46 47.65
C SER A 29 -0.15 3.05 48.33
N HIS A 30 -0.21 2.12 49.30
CA HIS A 30 0.97 1.65 50.00
C HIS A 30 1.89 0.76 49.12
N LEU A 31 1.36 0.09 48.10
CA LEU A 31 2.15 -0.69 47.13
C LEU A 31 2.83 0.22 46.11
N ILE A 32 2.11 1.28 45.71
CA ILE A 32 2.64 2.34 44.86
C ILE A 32 3.75 3.09 45.60
N ASP A 33 3.52 3.48 46.85
CA ASP A 33 4.51 4.17 47.68
C ASP A 33 5.74 3.31 47.97
N GLU A 34 5.58 1.99 48.21
CA GLU A 34 6.73 1.08 48.35
C GLU A 34 7.47 0.86 47.02
N SER A 35 6.78 0.75 45.88
CA SER A 35 7.43 0.72 44.57
C SER A 35 8.16 2.02 44.25
N TYR A 36 7.66 3.14 44.76
CA TYR A 36 8.30 4.45 44.66
C TYR A 36 9.52 4.56 45.57
N LYS A 37 9.49 3.99 46.78
CA LYS A 37 10.68 3.91 47.66
C LYS A 37 11.75 2.96 47.15
N VAL A 38 11.38 1.86 46.50
CA VAL A 38 12.33 1.01 45.76
C VAL A 38 12.95 1.80 44.59
N TYR A 39 12.17 2.69 43.96
CA TYR A 39 12.69 3.63 42.95
C TYR A 39 13.59 4.74 43.54
N GLU A 40 13.30 5.29 44.72
CA GLU A 40 14.16 6.29 45.38
C GLU A 40 15.44 5.69 45.99
N THR A 41 15.44 4.38 46.28
CA THR A 41 16.67 3.66 46.68
C THR A 41 17.50 3.25 45.46
N ILE A 42 16.90 3.21 44.26
CA ILE A 42 17.52 2.87 42.97
C ILE A 42 17.58 4.11 42.04
N ASP A 43 17.56 5.34 42.57
CA ASP A 43 18.34 6.38 41.89
C ASP A 43 18.71 7.57 42.76
N GLY A 44 20.02 7.77 42.88
CA GLY A 44 20.61 9.04 43.24
C GLY A 44 20.68 9.93 42.01
N ALA A 45 19.69 10.83 41.91
CA ALA A 45 19.65 12.09 41.16
C ALA A 45 19.09 12.06 39.72
N GLN A 46 17.79 12.37 39.69
CA GLN A 46 17.01 13.12 38.70
C GLN A 46 17.68 13.52 37.38
N GLY A 47 17.06 13.05 36.29
CA GLY A 47 16.89 13.85 35.09
C GLY A 47 17.27 13.18 33.79
N ASP A 48 16.70 12.02 33.47
CA ASP A 48 16.85 11.43 32.13
C ASP A 48 15.67 10.52 31.79
N GLY A 49 14.74 11.06 30.98
CA GLY A 49 13.61 10.30 30.45
C GLY A 49 14.03 9.37 29.29
N PRO A 50 13.07 8.67 28.65
CA PRO A 50 13.32 7.71 27.56
C PRO A 50 13.94 8.30 26.27
N THR A 51 14.40 9.55 26.29
CA THR A 51 15.13 10.24 25.23
C THR A 51 16.58 10.58 25.61
N ALA A 52 17.08 10.14 26.76
CA ALA A 52 18.44 10.37 27.24
C ALA A 52 19.47 9.72 26.31
N GLY A 53 20.01 10.54 25.40
CA GLY A 53 20.84 10.10 24.29
C GLY A 53 20.73 11.02 23.08
N LEU A 54 19.64 11.80 22.96
CA LEU A 54 19.41 12.71 21.83
C LEU A 54 19.32 14.17 22.31
N LYS A 55 20.14 15.07 21.74
CA LYS A 55 20.10 16.54 21.99
C LYS A 55 20.04 17.34 20.69
N ARG A 56 19.70 18.64 20.73
CA ARG A 56 19.78 19.54 19.56
C ARG A 56 21.09 20.35 19.55
N ASP A 57 21.65 20.60 18.38
CA ASP A 57 22.82 21.45 18.19
C ASP A 57 22.47 22.95 18.12
N GLY A 58 23.50 23.82 18.10
CA GLY A 58 23.36 25.27 18.09
C GLY A 58 22.71 25.87 16.83
N GLN A 59 22.37 25.04 15.85
CA GLN A 59 21.60 25.42 14.65
C GLN A 59 20.23 24.72 14.59
N GLY A 60 19.89 23.91 15.61
CA GLY A 60 18.57 23.33 15.81
C GLY A 60 18.35 21.92 15.26
N LYS A 61 19.39 21.15 14.91
CA LYS A 61 19.28 19.75 14.44
C LYS A 61 19.63 18.72 15.51
N LEU A 62 19.10 17.49 15.40
CA LEU A 62 19.23 16.41 16.40
C LEU A 62 20.59 15.69 16.30
N ALA A 63 21.24 15.45 17.44
CA ALA A 63 22.57 14.82 17.58
C ALA A 63 22.62 13.86 18.78
N LEU A 64 23.48 12.83 18.70
CA LEU A 64 23.60 11.78 19.72
C LEU A 64 24.70 12.11 20.75
N ASN A 65 24.43 11.88 22.02
CA ASN A 65 25.38 12.17 23.11
C ASN A 65 26.28 10.95 23.37
N THR A 66 27.57 11.06 23.05
CA THR A 66 28.54 9.94 23.11
C THR A 66 29.12 9.68 24.51
N HIS A 67 28.58 10.28 25.57
CA HIS A 67 29.12 10.19 26.94
C HIS A 67 28.35 9.28 27.90
N TYR A 68 27.29 8.58 27.47
CA TYR A 68 26.51 7.72 28.36
C TYR A 68 26.19 6.35 27.74
N SER A 69 26.63 5.31 28.44
CA SER A 69 26.61 3.90 28.09
C SER A 69 25.31 3.23 28.55
N GLY A 70 24.22 3.42 27.79
CA GLY A 70 22.93 2.77 28.03
C GLY A 70 22.63 1.69 26.99
N GLY A 71 23.06 0.45 27.23
CA GLY A 71 22.71 -0.74 26.46
C GLY A 71 22.03 -1.82 27.33
N LEU A 72 21.35 -2.78 26.69
CA LEU A 72 20.48 -3.81 27.30
C LEU A 72 21.22 -4.89 28.16
N ASN A 73 20.59 -5.33 29.27
CA ASN A 73 21.14 -6.18 30.35
C ASN A 73 20.69 -7.68 30.25
N PRO A 74 21.61 -8.66 30.44
CA PRO A 74 21.40 -10.09 30.12
C PRO A 74 20.75 -11.01 31.18
N GLU A 75 20.32 -10.54 32.37
CA GLU A 75 19.78 -11.47 33.40
C GLU A 75 18.30 -11.86 33.26
N GLN A 76 17.56 -11.35 32.25
CA GLN A 76 16.13 -11.64 32.05
C GLN A 76 15.80 -12.48 30.79
N GLY A 77 16.77 -13.25 30.26
CA GLY A 77 16.48 -14.21 29.20
C GLY A 77 16.26 -13.62 27.80
N ALA A 78 16.97 -12.54 27.45
CA ALA A 78 16.96 -11.96 26.11
C ALA A 78 18.28 -12.22 25.36
N LEU A 79 18.15 -12.87 24.20
CA LEU A 79 19.03 -12.98 23.02
C LEU A 79 20.55 -13.22 23.23
N ALA A 80 20.98 -14.47 23.00
CA ALA A 80 22.38 -14.79 22.71
C ALA A 80 22.63 -14.82 21.18
N LEU A 81 23.61 -14.05 20.71
CA LEU A 81 24.20 -14.15 19.36
C LEU A 81 25.68 -14.46 19.53
N SER A 82 26.14 -15.57 18.96
CA SER A 82 27.55 -15.96 18.89
C SER A 82 27.97 -16.03 17.44
N LEU A 83 29.02 -15.30 17.04
CA LEU A 83 29.65 -15.42 15.73
C LEU A 83 31.19 -15.40 15.87
N LYS A 84 31.76 -16.59 16.11
CA LYS A 84 33.16 -17.05 15.87
C LYS A 84 34.32 -16.27 16.56
N PRO A 85 35.52 -16.89 16.70
CA PRO A 85 36.58 -16.47 17.64
C PRO A 85 37.25 -15.11 17.35
N GLU A 86 36.95 -14.49 16.22
CA GLU A 86 37.57 -13.26 15.73
C GLU A 86 36.52 -12.17 15.43
N GLY A 87 35.25 -12.40 15.80
CA GLY A 87 34.10 -11.61 15.32
C GLY A 87 33.65 -10.51 16.27
N GLY A 88 34.00 -9.26 15.93
CA GLY A 88 33.23 -8.02 16.15
C GLY A 88 32.91 -7.54 17.59
N LEU A 89 33.07 -8.40 18.59
CA LEU A 89 32.83 -8.12 19.99
C LEU A 89 34.01 -8.69 20.79
N SER A 90 34.75 -7.84 21.48
CA SER A 90 35.87 -8.23 22.35
C SER A 90 35.58 -7.83 23.78
N PHE A 91 36.08 -8.59 24.75
CA PHE A 91 36.05 -8.17 26.14
C PHE A 91 37.26 -7.31 26.44
N ASP A 92 37.06 -6.15 27.07
CA ASP A 92 38.19 -5.37 27.57
C ASP A 92 38.76 -5.99 28.86
N GLY A 93 39.91 -5.47 29.31
CA GLY A 93 40.59 -5.94 30.53
C GLY A 93 39.79 -5.78 31.83
N GLY A 94 38.58 -5.20 31.77
CA GLY A 94 37.62 -5.11 32.87
C GLY A 94 36.43 -6.06 32.75
N GLY A 95 36.35 -6.87 31.69
CA GLY A 95 35.29 -7.86 31.50
C GLY A 95 34.02 -7.31 30.84
N TYR A 96 34.06 -6.14 30.20
CA TYR A 96 32.93 -5.56 29.47
C TYR A 96 32.98 -5.90 27.99
N LEU A 97 31.82 -6.16 27.38
CA LEU A 97 31.68 -6.47 25.96
C LEU A 97 31.75 -5.17 25.14
N LYS A 98 32.82 -5.00 24.37
CA LYS A 98 33.08 -3.86 23.48
C LYS A 98 32.66 -4.22 22.05
N LEU A 99 31.76 -3.42 21.46
CA LEU A 99 31.51 -3.39 20.01
C LEU A 99 32.57 -2.51 19.35
N ASP A 100 33.28 -3.03 18.36
CA ASP A 100 34.35 -2.29 17.71
C ASP A 100 33.74 -1.20 16.79
N ALA A 101 33.85 0.07 17.20
CA ALA A 101 33.18 1.20 16.56
C ALA A 101 33.68 1.51 15.14
N ASP A 102 34.79 0.87 14.72
CA ASP A 102 35.38 1.03 13.40
C ASP A 102 34.92 -0.05 12.40
N GLN A 103 34.06 -1.00 12.81
CA GLN A 103 33.53 -2.04 11.92
C GLN A 103 32.03 -1.87 11.67
N GLN A 104 31.74 -1.24 10.53
CA GLN A 104 30.39 -1.17 9.97
C GLN A 104 29.94 -2.56 9.52
N VAL A 105 28.79 -3.04 10.00
CA VAL A 105 28.08 -4.14 9.33
C VAL A 105 27.58 -3.58 8.01
N GLN A 106 28.08 -4.09 6.89
CA GLN A 106 27.62 -3.62 5.60
C GLN A 106 26.15 -3.99 5.43
N PHE A 107 25.39 -3.14 4.74
CA PHE A 107 23.98 -3.40 4.45
C PHE A 107 23.80 -4.75 3.72
N ALA A 108 24.81 -5.16 2.94
CA ALA A 108 24.90 -6.47 2.30
C ALA A 108 24.91 -7.65 3.31
N ASP A 109 25.57 -7.48 4.46
CA ASP A 109 25.68 -8.51 5.50
C ASP A 109 24.41 -8.61 6.35
N PHE A 110 23.67 -7.50 6.52
CA PHE A 110 22.34 -7.56 7.11
C PHE A 110 21.33 -8.24 6.17
N LEU A 111 21.42 -7.99 4.86
CA LEU A 111 20.55 -8.59 3.86
C LEU A 111 20.86 -10.07 3.57
N SER A 112 22.08 -10.54 3.88
CA SER A 112 22.46 -11.95 3.79
C SER A 112 21.89 -12.81 4.93
N LEU A 113 21.36 -12.20 5.99
CA LEU A 113 20.65 -12.89 7.07
C LEU A 113 19.31 -13.48 6.58
N SER A 114 18.93 -14.61 7.17
CA SER A 114 17.63 -15.21 6.88
C SER A 114 16.48 -14.29 7.28
N ARG A 115 15.33 -14.44 6.61
CA ARG A 115 14.13 -13.64 6.90
C ARG A 115 13.72 -13.69 8.37
N CYS A 116 13.86 -14.85 9.02
CA CYS A 116 13.52 -15.06 10.43
C CYS A 116 14.45 -14.28 11.37
N GLU A 117 15.75 -14.25 11.08
CA GLU A 117 16.74 -13.50 11.86
C GLU A 117 16.52 -11.99 11.72
N ARG A 118 16.29 -11.51 10.49
CA ARG A 118 15.93 -10.11 10.24
C ARG A 118 14.65 -9.70 10.97
N MET A 119 13.65 -10.59 11.03
CA MET A 119 12.40 -10.35 11.77
C MET A 119 12.61 -10.26 13.29
N LYS A 120 13.40 -11.17 13.88
CA LYS A 120 13.72 -11.13 15.32
C LYS A 120 14.47 -9.86 15.70
N ILE A 121 15.46 -9.45 14.89
CA ILE A 121 16.21 -8.21 15.11
C ILE A 121 15.26 -7.00 15.07
N THR A 122 14.34 -6.95 14.09
CA THR A 122 13.39 -5.83 13.96
C THR A 122 12.43 -5.75 15.16
N GLN A 123 11.98 -6.90 15.67
CA GLN A 123 11.06 -6.99 16.80
C GLN A 123 11.71 -6.57 18.13
N VAL A 124 12.95 -7.00 18.36
CA VAL A 124 13.72 -6.64 19.57
C VAL A 124 14.01 -5.14 19.62
N LEU A 125 14.27 -4.51 18.48
CA LEU A 125 14.60 -3.09 18.40
C LEU A 125 13.39 -2.15 18.53
N GLY A 126 12.17 -2.68 18.73
CA GLY A 126 10.97 -1.84 18.86
C GLY A 126 10.67 -1.00 17.63
N LEU A 127 11.28 -1.34 16.49
CA LEU A 127 11.02 -0.72 15.21
C LEU A 127 9.59 -1.11 14.84
N LYS A 128 8.61 -0.20 15.04
CA LYS A 128 7.24 -0.39 14.55
C LYS A 128 7.33 -0.62 13.04
N ARG A 129 7.38 -1.89 12.65
CA ARG A 129 7.44 -2.30 11.27
C ARG A 129 6.07 -2.02 10.67
N ALA A 130 6.05 -1.55 9.43
CA ALA A 130 4.91 -1.78 8.58
C ALA A 130 4.54 -3.26 8.70
N MET A 131 3.33 -3.58 9.15
CA MET A 131 2.90 -4.99 9.18
C MET A 131 2.79 -5.45 7.73
N ILE A 132 3.55 -6.49 7.38
CA ILE A 132 3.56 -7.05 6.02
C ILE A 132 2.79 -8.36 6.06
N THR A 133 1.64 -8.38 5.41
CA THR A 133 0.85 -9.59 5.19
C THR A 133 1.12 -10.11 3.79
N ARG A 134 1.48 -11.38 3.65
CA ARG A 134 1.57 -12.06 2.36
C ARG A 134 0.31 -12.89 2.12
N ILE A 135 -0.36 -12.67 0.99
CA ILE A 135 -1.57 -13.36 0.57
C ILE A 135 -1.27 -14.10 -0.74
N VAL A 136 -1.73 -15.34 -0.85
CA VAL A 136 -1.60 -16.17 -2.05
C VAL A 136 -2.94 -16.82 -2.40
N SER A 137 -3.04 -17.31 -3.63
CA SER A 137 -4.15 -18.17 -4.08
C SER A 137 -4.28 -19.39 -3.14
N PRO A 138 -5.50 -19.80 -2.72
CA PRO A 138 -5.70 -20.99 -1.89
C PRO A 138 -5.29 -22.29 -2.57
N PHE A 139 -5.30 -22.29 -3.91
CA PHE A 139 -4.90 -23.41 -4.74
C PHE A 139 -3.97 -22.90 -5.84
N PRO A 140 -2.70 -22.58 -5.50
CA PRO A 140 -1.75 -22.01 -6.46
C PRO A 140 -1.63 -22.88 -7.70
N LYS A 141 -1.69 -22.28 -8.88
CA LYS A 141 -1.41 -22.94 -10.16
C LYS A 141 -0.25 -22.27 -10.86
N LYS A 142 0.50 -23.07 -11.63
CA LYS A 142 1.56 -22.55 -12.50
C LYS A 142 1.01 -21.48 -13.44
N TRP A 143 1.69 -20.33 -13.52
CA TRP A 143 1.34 -19.18 -14.34
C TRP A 143 0.01 -18.49 -14.01
N GLU A 144 -0.59 -18.76 -12.86
CA GLU A 144 -1.87 -18.13 -12.46
C GLU A 144 -1.76 -16.61 -12.28
N SER A 145 -0.55 -16.12 -11.96
CA SER A 145 -0.23 -14.70 -11.79
C SER A 145 -1.16 -13.99 -10.79
N PHE A 146 -1.37 -14.58 -9.62
CA PHE A 146 -2.10 -13.95 -8.52
C PHE A 146 -1.48 -12.58 -8.16
N GLY A 147 -2.32 -11.54 -8.08
CA GLY A 147 -1.86 -10.17 -7.88
C GLY A 147 -1.64 -9.36 -9.17
N LEU A 148 -2.22 -9.79 -10.30
CA LEU A 148 -2.21 -9.04 -11.56
C LEU A 148 -2.90 -7.69 -11.45
N SER A 149 -3.92 -7.61 -10.58
CA SER A 149 -4.59 -6.37 -10.21
C SER A 149 -4.99 -6.45 -8.75
N VAL A 150 -5.02 -5.28 -8.10
CA VAL A 150 -5.37 -5.14 -6.69
C VAL A 150 -6.26 -3.92 -6.51
N SER A 151 -7.23 -4.00 -5.62
CA SER A 151 -8.05 -2.86 -5.20
C SER A 151 -8.39 -3.00 -3.72
N LEU A 152 -8.06 -1.98 -2.94
CA LEU A 152 -8.43 -1.85 -1.54
C LEU A 152 -9.68 -0.97 -1.42
N ASN A 153 -10.52 -1.26 -0.43
CA ASN A 153 -11.56 -0.32 -0.01
C ASN A 153 -10.95 0.86 0.79
N ALA A 154 -11.76 1.87 1.09
CA ALA A 154 -11.27 3.08 1.75
C ALA A 154 -10.65 2.82 3.13
N ALA A 155 -11.20 1.85 3.89
CA ALA A 155 -10.68 1.49 5.20
C ALA A 155 -9.36 0.70 5.13
N GLY A 156 -9.08 0.02 4.01
CA GLY A 156 -7.94 -0.89 3.88
C GLY A 156 -8.17 -2.26 4.54
N ASP A 157 -9.43 -2.67 4.72
CA ASP A 157 -9.80 -3.95 5.35
C ASP A 157 -10.51 -4.93 4.40
N CYS A 158 -10.80 -4.52 3.17
CA CYS A 158 -11.29 -5.36 2.08
C CYS A 158 -10.37 -5.21 0.87
N LEU A 159 -9.89 -6.33 0.33
CA LEU A 159 -8.96 -6.38 -0.79
C LEU A 159 -9.50 -7.33 -1.86
N ALA A 160 -9.69 -6.81 -3.07
CA ALA A 160 -9.90 -7.61 -4.27
C ALA A 160 -8.55 -7.87 -4.96
N VAL A 161 -8.30 -9.12 -5.33
CA VAL A 161 -7.08 -9.56 -6.01
C VAL A 161 -7.44 -10.30 -7.29
N GLY A 162 -7.02 -9.76 -8.42
CA GLY A 162 -7.15 -10.40 -9.73
C GLY A 162 -5.99 -11.35 -10.03
N MET A 163 -6.32 -12.39 -10.80
CA MET A 163 -5.41 -13.32 -11.46
C MET A 163 -5.97 -13.64 -12.85
N ILE A 164 -5.29 -14.44 -13.68
CA ILE A 164 -5.65 -14.57 -15.11
C ILE A 164 -7.14 -14.92 -15.34
N ASN A 165 -7.71 -15.84 -14.54
CA ASN A 165 -9.07 -16.35 -14.75
C ASN A 165 -9.99 -16.19 -13.52
N LYS A 166 -9.54 -15.53 -12.45
CA LYS A 166 -10.32 -15.41 -11.21
C LYS A 166 -10.08 -14.08 -10.52
N VAL A 167 -11.00 -13.72 -9.64
CA VAL A 167 -10.81 -12.68 -8.65
C VAL A 167 -11.13 -13.25 -7.28
N CYS A 168 -10.25 -13.01 -6.31
CA CYS A 168 -10.46 -13.39 -4.92
C CYS A 168 -10.61 -12.13 -4.07
N VAL A 169 -11.61 -12.10 -3.20
CA VAL A 169 -11.79 -11.03 -2.21
C VAL A 169 -11.39 -11.55 -0.84
N TYR A 170 -10.54 -10.80 -0.15
CA TYR A 170 -10.09 -11.06 1.20
C TYR A 170 -10.57 -9.94 2.11
N THR A 171 -10.90 -10.27 3.35
CA THR A 171 -11.29 -9.29 4.36
C THR A 171 -10.50 -9.47 5.64
N ARG A 172 -10.20 -8.36 6.31
CA ARG A 172 -9.58 -8.33 7.62
C ARG A 172 -10.58 -8.77 8.69
N ARG A 173 -10.11 -9.57 9.64
CA ARG A 173 -10.89 -9.95 10.83
C ARG A 173 -10.97 -8.76 11.79
N LYS A 174 -11.95 -8.77 12.70
CA LYS A 174 -12.06 -7.78 13.78
C LYS A 174 -10.80 -7.72 14.67
N SER A 175 -10.02 -8.80 14.74
CA SER A 175 -8.74 -8.84 15.44
C SER A 175 -7.61 -8.06 14.74
N GLY A 176 -7.84 -7.54 13.53
CA GLY A 176 -6.83 -6.81 12.77
C GLY A 176 -5.92 -7.70 11.92
N GLU A 177 -6.23 -8.99 11.74
CA GLU A 177 -5.45 -9.87 10.85
C GLU A 177 -6.22 -10.17 9.55
N TRP A 178 -5.50 -10.26 8.43
CA TRP A 178 -6.07 -10.70 7.16
C TRP A 178 -6.40 -12.19 7.20
N ASN A 179 -7.58 -12.58 6.69
CA ASN A 179 -7.92 -13.99 6.53
C ASN A 179 -7.25 -14.59 5.30
N THR A 180 -5.95 -14.88 5.37
CA THR A 180 -5.15 -15.26 4.19
C THR A 180 -5.41 -16.68 3.68
N SER A 181 -5.92 -17.58 4.53
CA SER A 181 -6.14 -18.99 4.17
C SER A 181 -7.40 -19.24 3.34
N THR A 182 -8.39 -18.34 3.41
CA THR A 182 -9.67 -18.55 2.71
C THR A 182 -10.23 -17.21 2.26
N PRO A 183 -10.42 -16.99 0.95
CA PRO A 183 -11.04 -15.78 0.45
C PRO A 183 -12.50 -15.73 0.89
N THR A 184 -12.97 -14.52 1.17
CA THR A 184 -14.36 -14.21 1.52
C THR A 184 -15.30 -14.45 0.32
N ALA A 185 -14.80 -14.23 -0.90
CA ALA A 185 -15.49 -14.59 -2.14
C ALA A 185 -14.50 -14.90 -3.25
N VAL A 186 -14.91 -15.75 -4.18
CA VAL A 186 -14.18 -16.10 -5.40
C VAL A 186 -15.12 -15.90 -6.59
N PHE A 187 -14.65 -15.17 -7.59
CA PHE A 187 -15.34 -14.90 -8.83
C PHE A 187 -14.57 -15.61 -9.95
N GLU A 188 -15.19 -16.67 -10.48
CA GLU A 188 -14.58 -17.49 -11.52
C GLU A 188 -15.19 -17.19 -12.89
N TYR A 189 -14.42 -17.53 -13.92
CA TYR A 189 -14.75 -17.22 -15.29
C TYR A 189 -14.53 -18.43 -16.20
N ASP A 190 -15.54 -18.77 -17.00
CA ASP A 190 -15.42 -19.84 -17.99
C ASP A 190 -14.60 -19.37 -19.19
N GLY A 191 -13.59 -20.17 -19.58
CA GLY A 191 -12.78 -20.01 -20.79
C GLY A 191 -11.30 -19.70 -20.54
N ASP A 192 -10.42 -20.39 -21.28
CA ASP A 192 -8.99 -20.06 -21.36
C ASP A 192 -8.83 -18.75 -22.14
N ILE A 193 -8.34 -17.70 -21.48
CA ILE A 193 -8.03 -16.44 -22.14
C ILE A 193 -6.55 -16.11 -21.97
N SER A 194 -5.97 -15.71 -23.10
CA SER A 194 -4.61 -15.24 -23.26
C SER A 194 -4.39 -13.90 -22.55
N GLY A 195 -3.71 -13.94 -21.41
CA GLY A 195 -2.59 -13.04 -21.10
C GLY A 195 -2.83 -11.56 -20.77
N TYR A 196 -4.07 -11.05 -20.78
CA TYR A 196 -4.38 -9.67 -20.41
C TYR A 196 -5.16 -9.63 -19.07
N GLY A 197 -4.67 -8.82 -18.12
CA GLY A 197 -5.03 -8.93 -16.71
C GLY A 197 -6.38 -8.31 -16.37
N LEU A 198 -7.26 -9.08 -15.73
CA LEU A 198 -8.53 -8.61 -15.15
C LEU A 198 -8.33 -7.34 -14.32
N ASN A 199 -8.97 -6.22 -14.69
CA ASN A 199 -9.04 -5.05 -13.81
C ASN A 199 -10.14 -5.24 -12.76
N VAL A 200 -9.85 -4.84 -11.53
CA VAL A 200 -10.75 -4.94 -10.39
C VAL A 200 -10.87 -3.57 -9.74
N SER A 201 -12.09 -3.19 -9.35
CA SER A 201 -12.35 -1.93 -8.65
C SER A 201 -13.39 -2.17 -7.56
N LEU A 202 -13.01 -1.88 -6.30
CA LEU A 202 -13.92 -1.84 -5.16
C LEU A 202 -14.47 -0.42 -4.96
N ASP A 203 -15.65 -0.33 -4.36
CA ASP A 203 -16.13 0.92 -3.76
C ASP A 203 -15.48 1.17 -2.38
N ALA A 204 -15.73 2.34 -1.78
CA ALA A 204 -15.09 2.73 -0.53
C ALA A 204 -15.48 1.83 0.65
N MET A 205 -16.69 1.28 0.64
CA MET A 205 -17.16 0.37 1.68
C MET A 205 -16.62 -1.05 1.50
N GLY A 206 -16.26 -1.43 0.27
CA GLY A 206 -15.89 -2.81 -0.07
C GLY A 206 -17.11 -3.72 -0.22
N ASP A 207 -18.26 -3.13 -0.58
CA ASP A 207 -19.55 -3.82 -0.78
C ASP A 207 -19.96 -3.86 -2.26
N CYS A 208 -19.29 -3.13 -3.14
CA CYS A 208 -19.43 -3.27 -4.58
C CYS A 208 -18.08 -3.62 -5.20
N LEU A 209 -18.08 -4.60 -6.10
CA LEU A 209 -16.91 -4.99 -6.88
C LEU A 209 -17.26 -4.95 -8.36
N ALA A 210 -16.57 -4.09 -9.11
CA ALA A 210 -16.63 -4.07 -10.57
C ALA A 210 -15.49 -4.89 -11.16
N LEU A 211 -15.83 -5.74 -12.12
CA LEU A 211 -14.90 -6.58 -12.86
C LEU A 211 -15.06 -6.32 -14.37
N GLY A 212 -13.95 -6.08 -15.06
CA GLY A 212 -13.92 -5.94 -16.53
C GLY A 212 -13.62 -7.26 -17.22
N ARG A 213 -14.58 -7.82 -17.97
CA ARG A 213 -14.38 -8.99 -18.84
C ARG A 213 -15.51 -9.09 -19.85
N GLN A 214 -15.20 -8.97 -21.14
CA GLN A 214 -16.19 -9.02 -22.24
C GLN A 214 -17.40 -8.08 -22.06
N GLY A 215 -17.18 -6.94 -21.41
CA GLY A 215 -18.19 -6.10 -20.79
C GLY A 215 -17.76 -5.75 -19.37
N ALA A 216 -18.70 -5.35 -18.52
CA ALA A 216 -18.44 -5.21 -17.10
C ALA A 216 -19.52 -5.94 -16.28
N SER A 217 -19.11 -6.45 -15.13
CA SER A 217 -20.01 -7.00 -14.12
C SER A 217 -19.81 -6.26 -12.81
N VAL A 218 -20.92 -5.93 -12.14
CA VAL A 218 -20.88 -5.44 -10.75
C VAL A 218 -21.50 -6.50 -9.85
N TYR A 219 -20.72 -6.92 -8.87
CA TYR A 219 -21.13 -7.80 -7.79
C TYR A 219 -21.38 -6.95 -6.55
N THR A 220 -22.38 -7.35 -5.76
CA THR A 220 -22.74 -6.65 -4.53
C THR A 220 -22.60 -7.57 -3.34
N ARG A 221 -22.20 -6.99 -2.22
CA ARG A 221 -22.12 -7.62 -0.92
C ARG A 221 -23.23 -7.06 -0.05
N THR A 222 -23.99 -7.93 0.60
CA THR A 222 -25.05 -7.53 1.53
C THR A 222 -24.91 -8.36 2.79
N ASN A 223 -24.89 -7.70 3.96
CA ASN A 223 -24.70 -8.34 5.26
C ASN A 223 -23.47 -9.28 5.31
N GLY A 224 -22.38 -8.86 4.64
CA GLY A 224 -21.13 -9.60 4.60
C GLY A 224 -21.04 -10.71 3.55
N VAL A 225 -22.12 -11.01 2.82
CA VAL A 225 -22.18 -12.07 1.81
C VAL A 225 -22.18 -11.47 0.40
N TRP A 226 -21.30 -11.96 -0.46
CA TRP A 226 -21.24 -11.57 -1.87
C TRP A 226 -22.26 -12.36 -2.70
N ASP A 227 -23.07 -11.68 -3.50
CA ASP A 227 -23.90 -12.32 -4.52
C ASP A 227 -23.07 -12.58 -5.78
N VAL A 228 -22.35 -13.70 -5.78
CA VAL A 228 -21.50 -14.14 -6.91
C VAL A 228 -22.30 -14.71 -8.08
N ARG A 229 -23.60 -15.00 -7.90
CA ARG A 229 -24.42 -15.71 -8.90
C ARG A 229 -25.28 -14.77 -9.73
N ASN A 230 -25.64 -13.61 -9.19
CA ASN A 230 -26.48 -12.64 -9.88
C ASN A 230 -25.75 -11.29 -10.05
N PRO A 231 -24.67 -11.23 -10.85
CA PRO A 231 -24.04 -9.95 -11.17
C PRO A 231 -24.99 -9.05 -11.95
N ILE A 232 -24.86 -7.74 -11.74
CA ILE A 232 -25.40 -6.77 -12.69
C ILE A 232 -24.47 -6.74 -13.90
N TRP A 233 -24.99 -7.07 -15.07
CA TRP A 233 -24.26 -7.10 -16.33
C TRP A 233 -24.38 -5.78 -17.11
N PHE A 234 -23.25 -5.28 -17.59
CA PHE A 234 -23.14 -4.09 -18.44
C PHE A 234 -22.59 -4.52 -19.81
N PRO A 235 -23.43 -4.55 -20.86
CA PRO A 235 -23.03 -5.13 -22.14
C PRO A 235 -21.96 -4.29 -22.84
N GLY A 236 -20.91 -4.95 -23.31
CA GLY A 236 -19.98 -4.40 -24.30
C GLY A 236 -20.37 -4.84 -25.71
N THR A 237 -20.56 -3.89 -26.63
CA THR A 237 -20.76 -4.21 -28.05
C THR A 237 -19.41 -4.13 -28.78
N GLY A 238 -18.68 -5.24 -28.93
CA GLY A 238 -17.40 -5.26 -29.66
C GLY A 238 -16.66 -6.60 -29.65
N GLN A 239 -15.77 -6.81 -30.63
CA GLN A 239 -14.96 -8.03 -30.79
C GLN A 239 -13.62 -8.02 -30.01
N TYR A 240 -13.17 -6.87 -29.49
CA TYR A 240 -11.93 -6.74 -28.71
C TYR A 240 -12.21 -5.85 -27.51
N LEU A 241 -12.18 -6.43 -26.31
CA LEU A 241 -12.98 -5.96 -25.18
C LEU A 241 -12.08 -5.24 -24.17
N SER A 242 -12.57 -4.14 -23.60
CA SER A 242 -11.80 -3.46 -22.56
C SER A 242 -11.97 -4.16 -21.21
N GLU A 243 -10.84 -4.26 -20.53
CA GLU A 243 -10.69 -4.74 -19.17
C GLU A 243 -10.87 -3.60 -18.16
N ASN A 244 -10.93 -2.34 -18.60
CA ASN A 244 -10.86 -1.18 -17.72
C ASN A 244 -12.23 -0.80 -17.17
N VAL A 245 -12.38 -1.03 -15.87
CA VAL A 245 -13.52 -0.60 -15.06
C VAL A 245 -13.04 0.34 -13.96
N SER A 246 -13.89 1.29 -13.57
CA SER A 246 -13.57 2.19 -12.46
C SER A 246 -14.86 2.60 -11.75
N LEU A 247 -14.99 2.25 -10.47
CA LEU A 247 -16.09 2.67 -9.61
C LEU A 247 -15.77 3.98 -8.90
N SER A 248 -16.82 4.76 -8.61
CA SER A 248 -16.75 5.81 -7.58
C SER A 248 -16.67 5.20 -6.18
N ALA A 249 -16.18 5.97 -5.20
CA ALA A 249 -16.17 5.55 -3.80
C ALA A 249 -17.58 5.23 -3.26
N ALA A 250 -18.61 5.94 -3.74
CA ALA A 250 -20.00 5.67 -3.37
C ALA A 250 -20.58 4.41 -4.04
N GLY A 251 -19.85 3.79 -4.98
CA GLY A 251 -20.31 2.66 -5.77
C GLY A 251 -21.51 3.00 -6.66
N ASP A 252 -21.76 4.28 -6.92
CA ASP A 252 -22.93 4.78 -7.64
C ASP A 252 -22.66 5.18 -9.09
N CYS A 253 -21.39 5.19 -9.47
CA CYS A 253 -20.92 5.48 -10.81
C CYS A 253 -19.95 4.38 -11.23
N LEU A 254 -20.11 3.88 -12.45
CA LEU A 254 -19.20 2.90 -13.06
C LEU A 254 -18.80 3.39 -14.43
N VAL A 255 -17.49 3.58 -14.63
CA VAL A 255 -16.92 3.75 -15.96
C VAL A 255 -16.58 2.40 -16.55
N VAL A 256 -17.04 2.16 -17.77
CA VAL A 256 -16.70 1.01 -18.59
C VAL A 256 -16.18 1.52 -19.91
N VAL A 257 -14.95 1.13 -20.24
CA VAL A 257 -14.44 1.28 -21.59
C VAL A 257 -14.88 0.06 -22.40
N VAL A 258 -15.29 0.27 -23.65
CA VAL A 258 -15.61 -0.80 -24.59
C VAL A 258 -14.84 -0.53 -25.88
N ALA A 259 -13.83 -1.35 -26.15
CA ALA A 259 -13.14 -1.32 -27.43
C ALA A 259 -13.97 -2.05 -28.50
N ASN A 260 -13.93 -1.54 -29.72
CA ASN A 260 -14.62 -2.08 -30.89
C ASN A 260 -13.71 -1.92 -32.12
N GLY A 261 -12.80 -2.87 -32.31
CA GLY A 261 -11.78 -2.80 -33.36
C GLY A 261 -10.80 -1.65 -33.10
N TYR A 262 -10.75 -0.68 -34.00
CA TYR A 262 -9.87 0.49 -33.94
C TYR A 262 -10.49 1.70 -33.23
N LEU A 263 -11.60 1.53 -32.49
CA LEU A 263 -12.23 2.61 -31.75
C LEU A 263 -12.58 2.13 -30.35
N SER A 264 -12.59 3.04 -29.38
CA SER A 264 -13.18 2.76 -28.07
C SER A 264 -14.36 3.67 -27.80
N THR A 265 -15.29 3.18 -27.00
CA THR A 265 -16.41 3.94 -26.46
C THR A 265 -16.33 3.91 -24.95
N ILE A 266 -16.59 5.05 -24.33
CA ILE A 266 -16.49 5.21 -22.88
C ILE A 266 -17.89 5.49 -22.36
N HIS A 267 -18.36 4.61 -21.50
CA HIS A 267 -19.69 4.64 -20.91
C HIS A 267 -19.58 4.87 -19.41
N LEU A 268 -20.35 5.82 -18.89
CA LEU A 268 -20.58 6.00 -17.47
C LEU A 268 -22.01 5.57 -17.14
N PHE A 269 -22.13 4.52 -16.35
CA PHE A 269 -23.38 4.03 -15.81
C PHE A 269 -23.60 4.61 -14.42
N THR A 270 -24.84 4.90 -14.08
CA THR A 270 -25.21 5.46 -12.76
C THR A 270 -26.16 4.52 -12.03
N ARG A 271 -25.98 4.44 -10.71
CA ARG A 271 -26.85 3.74 -9.78
C ARG A 271 -27.67 4.75 -9.00
N THR A 272 -28.98 4.57 -8.92
CA THR A 272 -29.86 5.42 -8.11
C THR A 272 -30.77 4.53 -7.30
N ASN A 273 -30.84 4.76 -5.98
CA ASN A 273 -31.61 3.95 -5.05
C ASN A 273 -31.30 2.44 -5.17
N GLY A 274 -30.01 2.10 -5.35
CA GLY A 274 -29.55 0.71 -5.49
C GLY A 274 -29.73 0.09 -6.88
N ILE A 275 -30.36 0.79 -7.83
CA ILE A 275 -30.65 0.26 -9.18
C ILE A 275 -29.70 0.90 -10.19
N TRP A 276 -28.98 0.08 -10.94
CA TRP A 276 -28.14 0.54 -12.05
C TRP A 276 -28.98 0.81 -13.30
N ASP A 277 -28.82 1.98 -13.90
CA ASP A 277 -29.35 2.24 -15.25
C ASP A 277 -28.37 1.69 -16.29
N THR A 278 -28.55 0.42 -16.65
CA THR A 278 -27.72 -0.26 -17.66
C THR A 278 -28.10 0.09 -19.09
N LYS A 279 -29.19 0.83 -19.32
CA LYS A 279 -29.74 1.11 -20.65
C LYS A 279 -29.41 2.50 -21.16
N ASN A 280 -29.25 3.47 -20.27
CA ASN A 280 -28.97 4.87 -20.62
C ASN A 280 -27.63 5.35 -20.06
N PRO A 281 -26.49 4.75 -20.46
CA PRO A 281 -25.20 5.27 -20.04
C PRO A 281 -24.95 6.65 -20.61
N ILE A 282 -24.25 7.48 -19.82
CA ILE A 282 -23.65 8.70 -20.33
C ILE A 282 -22.47 8.30 -21.22
N LYS A 283 -22.53 8.67 -22.49
CA LYS A 283 -21.47 8.39 -23.46
C LYS A 283 -20.53 9.58 -23.59
N PHE A 284 -19.23 9.34 -23.53
CA PHE A 284 -18.22 10.36 -23.81
C PHE A 284 -17.80 10.28 -25.28
N PRO A 285 -17.69 11.44 -25.98
CA PRO A 285 -17.32 11.45 -27.39
C PRO A 285 -15.89 10.97 -27.57
N ASN A 286 -15.65 10.23 -28.66
CA ASN A 286 -14.30 9.99 -29.12
C ASN A 286 -13.76 11.27 -29.78
N LEU A 287 -12.65 11.78 -29.28
CA LEU A 287 -12.03 13.02 -29.75
C LEU A 287 -10.80 12.78 -30.63
N SER A 288 -10.57 11.52 -31.05
CA SER A 288 -9.44 11.13 -31.88
C SER A 288 -9.82 9.95 -32.79
N ASP A 289 -9.30 9.95 -34.02
CA ASP A 289 -9.46 8.81 -34.95
C ASP A 289 -8.51 7.63 -34.60
N SER A 290 -7.75 7.75 -33.51
CA SER A 290 -6.82 6.74 -33.05
C SER A 290 -7.52 5.60 -32.34
N SER A 291 -7.07 4.37 -32.61
CA SER A 291 -7.45 3.17 -31.87
C SER A 291 -6.97 3.12 -30.45
N GLU A 292 -6.03 3.99 -30.10
CA GLU A 292 -5.49 4.07 -28.75
C GLU A 292 -6.34 4.96 -27.84
N PHE A 293 -7.16 5.86 -28.41
CA PHE A 293 -8.02 6.71 -27.60
C PHE A 293 -8.95 5.87 -26.76
N GLY A 294 -9.11 6.26 -25.49
CA GLY A 294 -10.08 5.72 -24.56
C GLY A 294 -9.81 4.30 -24.10
N ARG A 295 -8.68 3.67 -24.47
CA ARG A 295 -8.33 2.31 -24.00
C ARG A 295 -8.24 2.20 -22.47
N VAL A 296 -7.87 3.29 -21.80
CA VAL A 296 -7.82 3.40 -20.34
C VAL A 296 -8.63 4.64 -19.93
N ALA A 297 -9.51 4.47 -18.94
CA ALA A 297 -10.25 5.55 -18.31
C ALA A 297 -10.34 5.31 -16.80
N ARG A 298 -10.22 6.38 -16.00
CA ARG A 298 -10.29 6.32 -14.53
C ARG A 298 -11.21 7.42 -14.02
N LEU A 299 -12.14 7.04 -13.15
CA LEU A 299 -13.03 7.94 -12.45
C LEU A 299 -12.39 8.33 -11.10
N SER A 300 -12.50 9.59 -10.70
CA SER A 300 -12.14 9.99 -9.35
C SER A 300 -13.07 9.33 -8.32
N ALA A 301 -12.57 9.10 -7.10
CA ALA A 301 -13.39 8.52 -6.03
C ALA A 301 -14.68 9.35 -5.77
N GLY A 302 -14.62 10.68 -5.91
CA GLY A 302 -15.77 11.57 -5.80
C GLY A 302 -16.76 11.50 -6.98
N GLY A 303 -16.47 10.75 -8.04
CA GLY A 303 -17.38 10.57 -9.18
C GLY A 303 -17.58 11.80 -10.08
N ASN A 304 -16.73 12.82 -9.92
CA ASN A 304 -16.88 14.13 -10.58
C ASN A 304 -15.77 14.47 -11.58
N CYS A 305 -14.76 13.61 -11.72
CA CYS A 305 -13.66 13.81 -12.66
C CYS A 305 -13.36 12.49 -13.35
N LEU A 306 -13.22 12.51 -14.68
CA LEU A 306 -12.91 11.34 -15.49
C LEU A 306 -11.68 11.66 -16.34
N ALA A 307 -10.61 10.89 -16.14
CA ALA A 307 -9.41 10.95 -16.95
C ALA A 307 -9.43 9.83 -17.99
N VAL A 308 -9.07 10.15 -19.22
CA VAL A 308 -9.14 9.25 -20.38
C VAL A 308 -7.85 9.35 -21.17
N PHE A 309 -7.24 8.21 -21.47
CA PHE A 309 -6.07 8.15 -22.33
C PHE A 309 -6.40 8.55 -23.77
N GLY A 310 -5.54 9.35 -24.38
CA GLY A 310 -5.63 9.80 -25.76
C GLY A 310 -4.41 9.44 -26.59
N GLU A 311 -4.37 9.91 -27.83
CA GLU A 311 -3.24 9.67 -28.73
C GLU A 311 -1.96 10.38 -28.24
N ARG A 312 -0.79 9.77 -28.50
CA ARG A 312 0.55 10.35 -28.23
C ARG A 312 0.79 10.79 -26.79
N GLY A 313 0.16 10.10 -25.83
CA GLY A 313 0.31 10.40 -24.41
C GLY A 313 -0.48 11.62 -23.93
N MET A 314 -1.45 12.10 -24.70
CA MET A 314 -2.42 13.07 -24.22
C MET A 314 -3.36 12.41 -23.21
N ILE A 315 -3.75 13.14 -22.17
CA ILE A 315 -4.85 12.76 -21.27
C ILE A 315 -5.97 13.78 -21.40
N TYR A 316 -7.19 13.28 -21.65
CA TYR A 316 -8.40 14.07 -21.67
C TYR A 316 -9.07 14.00 -20.30
N VAL A 317 -9.35 15.16 -19.71
CA VAL A 317 -10.00 15.27 -18.40
C VAL A 317 -11.37 15.89 -18.57
N TYR A 318 -12.39 15.10 -18.26
CA TYR A 318 -13.78 15.52 -18.22
C TYR A 318 -14.16 15.86 -16.78
N THR A 319 -14.98 16.89 -16.60
CA THR A 319 -15.41 17.33 -15.27
C THR A 319 -16.92 17.36 -15.19
N ARG A 320 -17.43 16.97 -14.01
CA ARG A 320 -18.84 17.05 -13.67
C ARG A 320 -19.06 18.22 -12.73
N THR A 321 -19.86 19.19 -13.16
CA THR A 321 -20.21 20.37 -12.35
C THR A 321 -21.72 20.42 -12.19
N ASN A 322 -22.20 20.52 -10.95
CA ASN A 322 -23.65 20.54 -10.63
C ASN A 322 -24.43 19.39 -11.28
N GLY A 323 -23.83 18.19 -11.29
CA GLY A 323 -24.44 16.99 -11.85
C GLY A 323 -24.31 16.82 -13.37
N ILE A 324 -23.77 17.81 -14.09
CA ILE A 324 -23.65 17.82 -15.56
C ILE A 324 -22.18 17.61 -15.96
N TRP A 325 -21.94 16.67 -16.88
CA TRP A 325 -20.62 16.46 -17.48
C TRP A 325 -20.40 17.40 -18.66
N ASP A 326 -19.28 18.13 -18.66
CA ASP A 326 -18.80 18.83 -19.85
C ASP A 326 -18.10 17.81 -20.77
N ARG A 327 -18.85 17.28 -21.73
CA ARG A 327 -18.39 16.24 -22.66
C ARG A 327 -17.77 16.80 -23.94
N GLU A 328 -18.08 18.04 -24.27
CA GLU A 328 -17.66 18.65 -25.54
C GLU A 328 -16.35 19.42 -25.40
N ASN A 329 -15.99 19.86 -24.18
CA ASN A 329 -14.79 20.66 -23.94
C ASN A 329 -13.88 20.05 -22.85
N PRO A 330 -13.42 18.79 -22.99
CA PRO A 330 -12.47 18.25 -22.02
C PRO A 330 -11.15 18.99 -22.06
N ILE A 331 -10.52 19.03 -20.89
CA ILE A 331 -9.20 19.61 -20.72
C ILE A 331 -8.17 18.62 -21.26
N GLN A 332 -7.24 19.11 -22.08
CA GLN A 332 -6.20 18.28 -22.68
C GLN A 332 -4.88 18.50 -21.95
N LEU A 333 -4.40 17.46 -21.28
CA LEU A 333 -3.09 17.44 -20.64
C LEU A 333 -2.10 16.77 -21.59
N LYS A 334 -1.05 17.52 -21.96
CA LYS A 334 -0.04 17.05 -22.90
C LYS A 334 1.08 16.33 -22.15
N ALA A 335 1.61 15.28 -22.77
CA ALA A 335 2.84 14.64 -22.34
C ALA A 335 3.98 15.68 -22.30
N PRO A 336 4.76 15.75 -21.21
CA PRO A 336 5.91 16.64 -21.16
C PRO A 336 6.96 16.26 -22.21
N LYS A 337 7.77 17.22 -22.64
CA LYS A 337 8.79 16.98 -23.68
C LYS A 337 9.77 15.89 -23.24
N GLY A 338 9.99 14.90 -24.11
CA GLY A 338 10.89 13.78 -23.84
C GLY A 338 10.25 12.60 -23.11
N SER A 339 8.92 12.63 -22.89
CA SER A 339 8.17 11.48 -22.36
C SER A 339 8.24 10.28 -23.30
N SER A 340 8.11 9.08 -22.73
CA SER A 340 8.08 7.84 -23.51
C SER A 340 6.84 7.79 -24.41
N SER A 341 6.89 6.96 -25.46
CA SER A 341 5.75 6.72 -26.35
C SER A 341 4.53 6.10 -25.65
N ARG A 342 4.73 5.47 -24.48
CA ARG A 342 3.70 4.87 -23.63
C ARG A 342 3.24 5.75 -22.48
N PHE A 343 3.74 6.99 -22.39
CA PHE A 343 3.25 7.94 -21.38
C PHE A 343 1.72 8.06 -21.48
N GLY A 344 1.04 8.09 -20.34
CA GLY A 344 -0.42 8.20 -20.28
C GLY A 344 -1.16 6.86 -20.26
N THR A 345 -0.47 5.73 -20.39
CA THR A 345 -1.10 4.40 -20.30
C THR A 345 -1.42 3.99 -18.85
N VAL A 346 -0.76 4.61 -17.87
CA VAL A 346 -0.96 4.39 -16.44
C VAL A 346 -1.22 5.74 -15.79
N PHE A 347 -2.36 5.89 -15.11
CA PHE A 347 -2.68 7.11 -14.37
C PHE A 347 -3.67 6.86 -13.24
N SER A 348 -3.67 7.77 -12.26
CA SER A 348 -4.53 7.74 -11.08
C SER A 348 -4.97 9.17 -10.72
N LEU A 349 -6.23 9.30 -10.30
CA LEU A 349 -6.83 10.54 -9.82
C LEU A 349 -7.00 10.46 -8.30
N ASN A 350 -6.82 11.58 -7.61
CA ASN A 350 -7.29 11.68 -6.22
C ASN A 350 -8.83 11.85 -6.17
N ALA A 351 -9.41 11.86 -4.97
CA ALA A 351 -10.87 11.84 -4.80
C ALA A 351 -11.58 13.05 -5.41
N GLU A 352 -11.04 14.25 -5.21
CA GLU A 352 -11.56 15.51 -5.76
C GLU A 352 -11.30 15.66 -7.27
N GLY A 353 -10.41 14.82 -7.82
CA GLY A 353 -10.01 14.87 -9.22
C GLY A 353 -9.30 16.17 -9.59
N ASP A 354 -8.61 16.80 -8.64
CA ASP A 354 -7.75 17.97 -8.84
C ASP A 354 -6.26 17.60 -8.90
N ARG A 355 -5.91 16.33 -8.69
CA ARG A 355 -4.57 15.79 -8.89
C ARG A 355 -4.62 14.56 -9.77
N LEU A 356 -3.75 14.52 -10.77
CA LEU A 356 -3.62 13.41 -11.72
C LEU A 356 -2.15 13.00 -11.81
N ALA A 357 -1.83 11.81 -11.33
CA ALA A 357 -0.53 11.19 -11.53
C ALA A 357 -0.53 10.37 -12.82
N VAL A 358 0.50 10.51 -13.65
CA VAL A 358 0.62 9.88 -14.97
C VAL A 358 2.00 9.27 -15.16
N GLY A 359 2.04 7.99 -15.54
CA GLY A 359 3.25 7.20 -15.80
C GLY A 359 3.19 6.50 -17.16
N ALA A 360 3.93 5.40 -17.28
CA ALA A 360 4.01 4.61 -18.50
C ALA A 360 4.17 3.11 -18.18
N ASP A 361 3.50 2.27 -18.96
CA ASP A 361 3.51 0.80 -18.83
C ASP A 361 4.87 0.12 -19.14
N GLU A 362 5.02 -1.13 -18.66
CA GLU A 362 6.22 -1.97 -18.57
C GLU A 362 6.89 -2.34 -19.90
N ASN A 363 6.18 -2.35 -21.03
CA ASN A 363 6.76 -2.82 -22.31
C ASN A 363 7.52 -1.74 -23.07
N SER A 364 8.11 -0.80 -22.35
CA SER A 364 9.11 0.11 -22.87
C SER A 364 10.35 -0.11 -22.02
N PRO A 365 11.53 -0.48 -22.59
CA PRO A 365 12.77 -0.60 -21.84
C PRO A 365 13.23 0.81 -21.42
N ILE A 366 12.52 1.42 -20.47
CA ILE A 366 12.84 2.74 -19.97
C ILE A 366 13.80 2.54 -18.80
N ILE A 367 15.08 2.48 -19.15
CA ILE A 367 16.12 2.93 -18.24
C ILE A 367 15.79 4.41 -18.01
N ASN A 368 15.30 4.78 -16.82
CA ASN A 368 14.79 6.12 -16.42
C ASN A 368 13.29 6.41 -16.63
N GLY A 369 12.42 5.51 -16.16
CA GLY A 369 10.98 5.79 -16.05
C GLY A 369 10.70 7.10 -15.29
N THR A 370 9.65 7.80 -15.69
CA THR A 370 9.25 9.09 -15.10
C THR A 370 7.74 9.11 -14.86
N VAL A 371 7.33 9.63 -13.71
CA VAL A 371 5.94 9.91 -13.38
C VAL A 371 5.75 11.42 -13.26
N TYR A 372 4.64 11.94 -13.75
CA TYR A 372 4.28 13.35 -13.67
C TYR A 372 2.98 13.53 -12.90
N LEU A 373 2.94 14.52 -12.01
CA LEU A 373 1.75 14.90 -11.26
C LEU A 373 1.26 16.27 -11.75
N TYR A 374 0.10 16.27 -12.38
CA TYR A 374 -0.63 17.49 -12.74
C TYR A 374 -1.51 17.89 -11.56
N THR A 375 -1.62 19.20 -11.32
CA THR A 375 -2.46 19.76 -10.27
C THR A 375 -3.40 20.80 -10.86
N ARG A 376 -4.66 20.77 -10.44
CA ARG A 376 -5.69 21.73 -10.79
C ARG A 376 -5.92 22.68 -9.62
N THR A 377 -5.67 23.96 -9.84
CA THR A 377 -5.94 25.01 -8.84
C THR A 377 -6.96 25.98 -9.40
N ASN A 378 -8.03 26.27 -8.64
CA ASN A 378 -9.11 27.17 -9.07
C ASN A 378 -9.69 26.84 -10.46
N GLY A 379 -9.84 25.54 -10.76
CA GLY A 379 -10.38 25.05 -12.03
C GLY A 379 -9.37 24.97 -13.18
N ILE A 380 -8.13 25.44 -13.01
CA ILE A 380 -7.09 25.45 -14.05
C ILE A 380 -6.04 24.39 -13.75
N TRP A 381 -5.79 23.50 -14.70
CA TRP A 381 -4.69 22.53 -14.62
C TRP A 381 -3.36 23.18 -14.99
N ASP A 382 -2.34 22.96 -14.16
CA ASP A 382 -0.96 23.30 -14.52
C ASP A 382 -0.41 22.25 -15.49
N SER A 383 -0.66 22.44 -16.78
CA SER A 383 -0.16 21.57 -17.84
C SER A 383 1.29 21.86 -18.23
N GLU A 384 1.84 23.02 -17.84
CA GLU A 384 3.16 23.47 -18.27
C GLU A 384 4.26 23.06 -17.29
N ASN A 385 3.94 23.01 -16.00
CA ASN A 385 4.90 22.72 -14.93
C ASN A 385 4.45 21.56 -14.01
N PRO A 386 4.12 20.37 -14.55
CA PRO A 386 3.79 19.23 -13.71
C PRO A 386 4.99 18.81 -12.85
N ILE A 387 4.71 18.33 -11.63
CA ILE A 387 5.76 17.84 -10.73
C ILE A 387 6.30 16.53 -11.31
N LYS A 388 7.62 16.48 -11.52
CA LYS A 388 8.32 15.31 -12.08
C LYS A 388 8.90 14.43 -10.99
N PHE A 389 8.56 13.15 -11.00
CA PHE A 389 9.15 12.09 -10.20
C PHE A 389 10.00 11.21 -11.12
N SER A 390 11.29 11.08 -10.83
CA SER A 390 12.21 10.23 -11.59
C SER A 390 12.65 9.05 -10.74
N ALA A 391 13.04 7.96 -11.40
CA ALA A 391 13.72 6.84 -10.77
C ALA A 391 14.85 7.34 -9.82
N PRO A 392 14.85 6.96 -8.53
CA PRO A 392 15.83 7.48 -7.56
C PRO A 392 17.28 7.02 -7.79
N ALA A 393 17.48 5.92 -8.53
CA ALA A 393 18.79 5.36 -8.84
C ALA A 393 18.80 4.77 -10.26
N SER A 394 19.99 4.62 -10.84
CA SER A 394 20.18 4.20 -12.25
C SER A 394 19.85 2.73 -12.51
N ASP A 395 19.84 1.90 -11.47
CA ASP A 395 19.49 0.48 -11.54
C ASP A 395 17.97 0.23 -11.49
N VAL A 396 17.18 1.28 -11.25
CA VAL A 396 15.72 1.19 -11.17
C VAL A 396 15.12 1.22 -12.58
N THR A 397 14.54 0.10 -12.99
CA THR A 397 13.84 -0.06 -14.27
C THR A 397 12.32 -0.07 -14.08
N ASP A 398 11.59 0.21 -15.15
CA ASP A 398 10.12 0.24 -15.19
C ASP A 398 9.45 1.19 -14.17
N PHE A 399 10.16 2.23 -13.73
CA PHE A 399 9.59 3.21 -12.80
C PHE A 399 8.36 3.89 -13.41
N GLY A 400 7.21 3.76 -12.74
CA GLY A 400 5.93 4.27 -13.23
C GLY A 400 5.05 3.27 -13.97
N ARG A 401 5.44 1.97 -14.00
CA ARG A 401 4.65 0.85 -14.54
C ARG A 401 3.30 0.63 -13.86
N SER A 402 3.22 1.05 -12.59
CA SER A 402 1.99 1.08 -11.81
C SER A 402 2.09 2.27 -10.86
N LEU A 403 0.97 2.91 -10.56
CA LEU A 403 0.93 4.02 -9.60
C LEU A 403 -0.47 4.18 -9.03
N GLU A 404 -0.56 4.78 -7.85
CA GLU A 404 -1.83 5.13 -7.22
C GLU A 404 -1.69 6.34 -6.30
N LEU A 405 -2.62 7.29 -6.39
CA LEU A 405 -2.79 8.38 -5.43
C LEU A 405 -3.76 7.95 -4.33
N ASN A 406 -3.55 8.40 -3.10
CA ASN A 406 -4.61 8.32 -2.08
C ASN A 406 -5.72 9.36 -2.35
N ASP A 407 -6.83 9.29 -1.62
CA ASP A 407 -7.98 10.19 -1.82
C ASP A 407 -7.60 11.67 -1.68
N ALA A 408 -6.73 12.00 -0.72
CA ALA A 408 -6.26 13.37 -0.52
C ALA A 408 -5.27 13.84 -1.60
N GLY A 409 -4.63 12.88 -2.30
CA GLY A 409 -3.58 13.12 -3.29
C GLY A 409 -2.28 13.68 -2.68
N ASP A 410 -2.04 13.42 -1.39
CA ASP A 410 -0.82 13.76 -0.66
C ASP A 410 0.11 12.55 -0.45
N ARG A 411 -0.29 11.37 -0.92
CA ARG A 411 0.52 10.16 -1.02
C ARG A 411 0.45 9.61 -2.45
N LEU A 412 1.60 9.15 -2.95
CA LEU A 412 1.73 8.53 -4.27
C LEU A 412 2.59 7.28 -4.15
N ALA A 413 2.00 6.12 -4.44
CA ALA A 413 2.74 4.88 -4.63
C ALA A 413 3.16 4.77 -6.10
N VAL A 414 4.42 4.42 -6.38
CA VAL A 414 4.94 4.19 -7.73
C VAL A 414 5.66 2.85 -7.78
N GLY A 415 5.13 1.92 -8.57
CA GLY A 415 5.79 0.65 -8.85
C GLY A 415 6.97 0.80 -9.81
N ALA A 416 7.96 -0.05 -9.60
CA ALA A 416 9.13 -0.27 -10.45
C ALA A 416 9.44 -1.79 -10.45
N ALA A 417 10.42 -2.23 -11.25
CA ALA A 417 10.85 -3.62 -11.22
C ALA A 417 11.38 -3.99 -9.83
N ALA A 418 10.77 -5.00 -9.19
CA ALA A 418 11.09 -5.52 -7.85
C ALA A 418 10.97 -4.51 -6.69
N ARG A 419 10.41 -3.32 -6.92
CA ARG A 419 10.40 -2.23 -5.94
C ARG A 419 9.12 -1.39 -6.04
N VAL A 420 8.76 -0.72 -4.95
CA VAL A 420 7.75 0.33 -4.92
C VAL A 420 8.32 1.54 -4.18
N TYR A 421 8.09 2.74 -4.71
CA TYR A 421 8.47 3.99 -4.07
C TYR A 421 7.22 4.69 -3.54
N MET A 422 7.24 5.06 -2.26
CA MET A 422 6.22 5.89 -1.65
C MET A 422 6.70 7.33 -1.53
N TYR A 423 5.91 8.22 -2.12
CA TYR A 423 6.10 9.66 -2.01
C TYR A 423 5.02 10.23 -1.09
N THR A 424 5.44 11.18 -0.27
CA THR A 424 4.65 11.84 0.75
C THR A 424 4.80 13.35 0.57
N CYS A 425 3.67 14.03 0.46
CA CYS A 425 3.59 15.49 0.40
C CYS A 425 3.28 16.04 1.80
N LEU A 426 4.20 16.81 2.36
CA LEU A 426 4.00 17.52 3.62
C LEU A 426 4.24 19.01 3.38
N ASN A 427 3.29 19.85 3.80
CA ASN A 427 3.35 21.31 3.60
C ASN A 427 3.63 21.69 2.14
N ASN A 428 2.93 21.05 1.20
CA ASN A 428 3.08 21.23 -0.25
C ASN A 428 4.48 20.88 -0.80
N LYS A 429 5.29 20.14 -0.05
CA LYS A 429 6.60 19.65 -0.49
C LYS A 429 6.59 18.12 -0.51
N TRP A 430 6.80 17.57 -1.70
CA TRP A 430 7.04 16.14 -1.89
C TRP A 430 8.47 15.76 -1.50
N ASN A 431 8.65 14.61 -0.86
CA ASN A 431 9.97 14.02 -0.57
C ASN A 431 10.62 13.37 -1.81
N ILE A 432 10.66 14.08 -2.94
CA ILE A 432 11.14 13.54 -4.23
C ILE A 432 12.58 13.03 -4.16
N GLU A 433 13.43 13.70 -3.38
CA GLU A 433 14.84 13.36 -3.23
C GLU A 433 15.07 12.10 -2.37
N THR A 434 14.14 11.81 -1.45
CA THR A 434 14.24 10.72 -0.47
C THR A 434 12.89 10.03 -0.26
N PRO A 435 12.35 9.36 -1.31
CA PRO A 435 11.15 8.56 -1.16
C PRO A 435 11.38 7.37 -0.24
N THR A 436 10.31 6.87 0.38
CA THR A 436 10.38 5.60 1.11
C THR A 436 10.40 4.47 0.08
N GLU A 437 11.51 3.74 0.01
CA GLU A 437 11.65 2.57 -0.86
C GLU A 437 11.14 1.30 -0.18
N ILE A 438 10.35 0.52 -0.91
CA ILE A 438 9.79 -0.76 -0.48
C ILE A 438 10.32 -1.83 -1.45
N LEU A 439 11.15 -2.73 -0.92
CA LEU A 439 11.73 -3.84 -1.68
C LEU A 439 10.83 -5.07 -1.61
N ASP A 440 10.92 -5.92 -2.64
CA ASP A 440 10.27 -7.24 -2.65
C ASP A 440 10.63 -8.05 -1.38
N PRO A 441 9.65 -8.37 -0.50
CA PRO A 441 9.89 -9.12 0.72
C PRO A 441 10.34 -10.57 0.50
N SER A 442 10.13 -11.13 -0.69
CA SER A 442 10.56 -12.49 -1.05
C SER A 442 12.09 -12.60 -1.12
N GLY A 443 12.78 -11.50 -1.45
CA GLY A 443 14.22 -11.46 -1.66
C GLY A 443 14.71 -12.34 -2.81
N ASN A 444 13.81 -12.85 -3.65
CA ASN A 444 14.16 -13.76 -4.73
C ASN A 444 14.57 -12.98 -5.99
N SER A 445 15.86 -13.05 -6.34
CA SER A 445 16.44 -12.41 -7.53
C SER A 445 15.96 -13.00 -8.85
N ASP A 446 15.22 -14.12 -8.84
CA ASP A 446 14.66 -14.71 -10.06
C ASP A 446 13.28 -14.13 -10.41
N ASN A 447 12.68 -13.33 -9.50
CA ASN A 447 11.33 -12.75 -9.63
C ASN A 447 11.35 -11.25 -9.96
N LEU A 448 12.44 -10.72 -10.54
CA LEU A 448 12.71 -9.27 -10.66
C LEU A 448 11.59 -8.43 -11.29
N ASN A 449 10.69 -9.04 -12.05
CA ASN A 449 9.63 -8.31 -12.76
C ASN A 449 8.23 -8.50 -12.13
N GLY A 450 8.10 -9.26 -11.04
CA GLY A 450 6.81 -9.61 -10.44
C GLY A 450 6.28 -8.61 -9.42
N PHE A 451 7.13 -8.19 -8.48
CA PHE A 451 6.77 -7.26 -7.42
C PHE A 451 6.70 -5.82 -7.96
N GLY A 452 5.64 -5.07 -7.60
CA GLY A 452 5.38 -3.73 -8.12
C GLY A 452 4.59 -3.70 -9.44
N LYS A 453 4.12 -4.87 -9.92
CA LYS A 453 3.26 -4.96 -11.13
C LYS A 453 1.92 -4.26 -10.96
N ALA A 454 1.33 -4.37 -9.77
CA ALA A 454 0.10 -3.71 -9.40
C ALA A 454 0.27 -3.10 -8.01
N VAL A 455 -0.21 -1.88 -7.82
CA VAL A 455 -0.20 -1.19 -6.53
C VAL A 455 -1.57 -0.57 -6.30
N CYS A 456 -2.04 -0.55 -5.05
CA CYS A 456 -3.19 0.28 -4.67
C CYS A 456 -3.05 0.75 -3.22
N LEU A 457 -3.61 1.93 -2.94
CA LEU A 457 -3.67 2.53 -1.62
C LEU A 457 -5.10 2.48 -1.07
N ASN A 458 -5.23 2.43 0.25
CA ASN A 458 -6.49 2.82 0.89
C ASN A 458 -6.67 4.35 0.85
N LYS A 459 -7.84 4.83 1.27
CA LYS A 459 -8.20 6.26 1.28
C LYS A 459 -7.16 7.14 1.97
N ALA A 460 -6.62 6.69 3.10
CA ALA A 460 -5.66 7.45 3.89
C ALA A 460 -4.22 7.37 3.31
N GLY A 461 -3.92 6.38 2.47
CA GLY A 461 -2.56 6.07 2.03
C GLY A 461 -1.71 5.35 3.08
N THR A 462 -2.32 4.82 4.14
CA THR A 462 -1.62 4.09 5.22
C THR A 462 -1.49 2.60 4.96
N SER A 463 -2.36 2.04 4.11
CA SER A 463 -2.30 0.64 3.67
C SER A 463 -1.99 0.59 2.18
N LEU A 464 -1.01 -0.22 1.79
CA LEU A 464 -0.56 -0.42 0.42
C LEU A 464 -0.63 -1.91 0.09
N ALA A 465 -1.35 -2.29 -0.95
CA ALA A 465 -1.26 -3.64 -1.52
C ALA A 465 -0.38 -3.62 -2.77
N VAL A 466 0.51 -4.61 -2.89
CA VAL A 466 1.47 -4.76 -3.99
C VAL A 466 1.39 -6.17 -4.55
N GLY A 467 1.13 -6.29 -5.85
CA GLY A 467 1.19 -7.55 -6.58
C GLY A 467 2.63 -8.01 -6.83
N ALA A 468 2.88 -9.30 -6.64
CA ALA A 468 4.12 -10.03 -6.88
C ALA A 468 3.85 -11.20 -7.84
N THR A 469 3.43 -10.87 -9.07
CA THR A 469 2.83 -11.83 -10.03
C THR A 469 3.75 -12.98 -10.45
N SER A 470 5.06 -12.74 -10.49
CA SER A 470 6.04 -13.77 -10.87
C SER A 470 6.48 -14.67 -9.71
N GLU A 471 6.00 -14.43 -8.49
CA GLU A 471 6.40 -15.22 -7.33
C GLU A 471 5.99 -16.69 -7.46
N SER A 472 6.92 -17.59 -7.13
CA SER A 472 6.64 -19.02 -7.07
C SER A 472 6.07 -19.39 -5.69
N VAL A 473 4.98 -20.15 -5.68
CA VAL A 473 4.27 -20.57 -4.46
C VAL A 473 4.08 -22.08 -4.49
N ASP A 474 4.47 -22.78 -3.43
CA ASP A 474 4.31 -24.24 -3.31
C ASP A 474 4.83 -25.02 -4.54
N SER A 475 6.03 -24.66 -5.00
CA SER A 475 6.67 -25.18 -6.22
C SER A 475 5.94 -24.87 -7.55
N GLN A 476 4.88 -24.07 -7.51
CA GLN A 476 4.19 -23.56 -8.70
C GLN A 476 4.86 -22.28 -9.19
N LEU A 477 5.51 -22.36 -10.35
CA LEU A 477 6.17 -21.24 -10.99
C LEU A 477 5.17 -20.15 -11.38
N GLN A 478 5.45 -18.89 -11.03
CA GLN A 478 4.60 -17.74 -11.34
C GLN A 478 3.12 -17.92 -10.92
N ALA A 479 2.90 -18.56 -9.78
CA ALA A 479 1.57 -18.60 -9.18
C ALA A 479 1.15 -17.21 -8.66
N GLY A 480 2.11 -16.39 -8.25
CA GLY A 480 1.92 -15.03 -7.79
C GLY A 480 1.55 -14.89 -6.31
N ALA A 481 1.75 -13.69 -5.78
CA ALA A 481 1.39 -13.30 -4.43
C ALA A 481 0.96 -11.83 -4.37
N VAL A 482 0.33 -11.42 -3.28
CA VAL A 482 0.12 -10.01 -2.93
C VAL A 482 0.68 -9.74 -1.54
N TYR A 483 1.39 -8.64 -1.40
CA TYR A 483 1.86 -8.13 -0.12
C TYR A 483 1.05 -6.91 0.29
N VAL A 484 0.48 -6.93 1.49
CA VAL A 484 -0.20 -5.79 2.10
C VAL A 484 0.72 -5.22 3.17
N PHE A 485 1.12 -3.96 2.99
CA PHE A 485 1.92 -3.18 3.91
C PHE A 485 0.99 -2.23 4.67
N GLU A 486 0.99 -2.31 5.99
CA GLU A 486 0.23 -1.41 6.87
C GLU A 486 1.13 -0.33 7.47
N ASP A 487 0.55 0.79 7.90
CA ASP A 487 1.26 1.92 8.51
C ASP A 487 2.42 2.46 7.65
N VAL A 488 2.23 2.48 6.32
CA VAL A 488 3.18 3.11 5.40
C VAL A 488 3.18 4.63 5.66
N LYS A 489 4.36 5.20 5.90
CA LYS A 489 4.54 6.60 6.30
C LYS A 489 4.89 7.51 5.12
#